data_AF-A0A0P7WEC0-F1
#
_entry.id   AF-A0A0P7WEC0-F1
#
_cell.length_a   1.000
_cell.length_b   1.000
_cell.length_c   1.000
_cell.angle_alpha   90.00
_cell.angle_beta   90.00
_cell.angle_gamma   90.00
#
_symmetry.space_group_name_H-M   'P 1'
#
loop_
_entity.id
_entity.type
_entity.pdbx_description
1 polymer ?
#
loop_
_entity_poly.entity_id
_entity_poly.type
_entity_poly.pdbx_seq_one_letter_code
_entity_poly.pdbx_strand_id
1 'polypeptide(L)'
;MDINRLSNIITDTQSAGMAQRTSNTGGNAPVQDSAAQSNKAAEVSDKVSIDSSRVRNEAEFAKTELDKLSRGSFDKVRAMKAELTEYENAMKSSPEDAAKTTLGAKLNDPAVWENIADAMLGR
;
A
#
# COMPACT_ATOMS: atom_id res chain seq x y z
N MET A 1 -9.25 16.11 -3.51
CA MET A 1 -7.84 15.67 -3.62
C MET A 1 -7.48 15.87 -5.09
N ASP A 2 -6.70 16.91 -5.41
CA ASP A 2 -6.56 17.42 -6.78
C ASP A 2 -5.47 16.68 -7.57
N ILE A 3 -5.83 16.17 -8.74
CA ILE A 3 -4.94 15.42 -9.66
C ILE A 3 -3.72 16.26 -10.08
N ASN A 4 -3.85 17.59 -10.10
CA ASN A 4 -2.77 18.53 -10.46
C ASN A 4 -1.61 18.57 -9.46
N ARG A 5 -1.76 17.97 -8.26
CA ARG A 5 -0.65 17.89 -7.28
C ARG A 5 0.27 16.70 -7.51
N LEU A 6 -0.16 15.69 -8.29
CA LEU A 6 0.62 14.46 -8.52
C LEU A 6 1.69 14.65 -9.61
N SER A 7 1.49 15.58 -10.54
CA SER A 7 2.40 15.87 -11.64
C SER A 7 3.74 16.45 -11.19
N ASN A 8 3.78 17.16 -10.05
CA ASN A 8 5.02 17.78 -9.55
C ASN A 8 5.95 16.79 -8.83
N ILE A 9 5.43 15.67 -8.30
CA ILE A 9 6.23 14.71 -7.54
C ILE A 9 7.09 13.83 -8.47
N ILE A 10 6.67 13.67 -9.72
CA ILE A 10 7.36 12.81 -10.69
C ILE A 10 8.66 13.46 -11.20
N THR A 11 8.75 14.79 -11.22
CA THR A 11 9.90 15.52 -11.78
C THR A 11 11.09 15.60 -10.82
N ASP A 12 10.87 15.64 -9.50
CA ASP A 12 11.96 15.81 -8.52
C ASP A 12 12.79 14.54 -8.28
N THR A 13 12.30 13.36 -8.70
CA THR A 13 12.99 12.09 -8.46
C THR A 13 14.13 11.75 -9.44
N GLN A 14 14.45 12.59 -10.44
CA GLN A 14 15.52 12.30 -11.41
C GLN A 14 16.80 13.14 -11.25
N SER A 15 16.93 13.99 -10.24
CA SER A 15 18.13 14.83 -10.07
C SER A 15 18.55 15.00 -8.62
N ALA A 16 19.08 13.95 -7.99
CA ALA A 16 19.82 14.08 -6.74
C ALA A 16 20.98 13.08 -6.65
N GLY A 17 21.79 13.02 -7.70
CA GLY A 17 23.18 12.62 -7.58
C GLY A 17 24.04 13.88 -7.50
N MET A 18 24.46 14.27 -6.29
CA MET A 18 25.79 14.84 -6.02
C MET A 18 25.96 15.16 -4.53
N ALA A 19 27.15 14.87 -4.06
CA ALA A 19 27.63 14.99 -2.70
C ALA A 19 27.67 16.44 -2.19
N GLN A 20 27.42 16.63 -0.90
CA GLN A 20 28.16 17.64 -0.16
C GLN A 20 28.33 17.23 1.32
N ARG A 21 29.54 16.75 1.62
CA ARG A 21 30.11 16.78 2.96
C ARG A 21 30.31 18.24 3.35
N THR A 22 29.78 18.68 4.48
CA THR A 22 30.33 19.81 5.23
C THR A 22 30.38 19.47 6.71
N SER A 23 31.61 19.38 7.19
CA SER A 23 32.02 19.42 8.59
C SER A 23 31.63 20.76 9.20
N ASN A 24 31.02 20.76 10.39
CA ASN A 24 31.07 21.92 11.28
C ASN A 24 31.53 21.50 12.69
N THR A 25 32.71 22.00 13.00
CA THR A 25 33.48 22.01 14.23
C THR A 25 32.88 22.95 15.27
N GLY A 26 33.08 22.62 16.56
CA GLY A 26 33.03 23.55 17.70
C GLY A 26 31.73 23.44 18.51
N GLY A 27 31.73 23.32 19.84
CA GLY A 27 32.78 23.34 20.85
C GLY A 27 32.11 23.27 22.24
N ASN A 28 32.94 23.02 23.26
CA ASN A 28 32.69 23.13 24.70
C ASN A 28 32.00 21.93 25.41
N ALA A 29 32.85 21.08 25.98
CA ALA A 29 32.60 20.39 27.25
C ALA A 29 32.89 21.37 28.43
N PRO A 30 32.77 21.00 29.72
CA PRO A 30 32.11 19.84 30.35
C PRO A 30 31.21 20.26 31.55
N VAL A 31 30.23 19.43 31.94
CA VAL A 31 29.81 19.37 33.36
C VAL A 31 29.68 17.90 33.74
N GLN A 32 30.74 17.40 34.38
CA GLN A 32 30.65 16.22 35.23
C GLN A 32 29.83 16.62 36.46
N ASP A 33 28.73 15.92 36.71
CA ASP A 33 28.25 15.80 38.08
C ASP A 33 28.01 14.32 38.39
N SER A 34 28.62 13.92 39.49
CA SER A 34 28.73 12.54 39.93
C SER A 34 27.56 12.24 40.84
N ALA A 35 26.68 11.33 40.44
CA ALA A 35 25.76 10.67 41.37
C ALA A 35 25.76 9.17 41.08
N ALA A 36 26.64 8.46 41.78
CA ALA A 36 26.54 7.03 41.94
C ALA A 36 25.23 6.72 42.68
N GLN A 37 24.29 6.05 42.01
CA GLN A 37 23.11 5.50 42.65
C GLN A 37 22.96 4.02 42.32
N SER A 38 23.32 3.21 43.32
CA SER A 38 22.62 2.00 43.74
C SER A 38 22.46 0.89 42.71
N ASN A 39 23.33 -0.12 42.81
CA ASN A 39 23.06 -1.50 42.40
C ASN A 39 21.69 -1.98 42.91
N LYS A 40 20.68 -1.96 42.04
CA LYS A 40 19.49 -2.78 42.21
C LYS A 40 19.42 -3.64 40.96
N ALA A 41 19.64 -4.94 41.13
CA ALA A 41 19.53 -5.95 40.08
C ALA A 41 18.18 -5.74 39.35
N ALA A 42 18.25 -5.20 38.14
CA ALA A 42 17.12 -5.02 37.25
C ALA A 42 17.35 -5.97 36.08
N GLU A 43 16.36 -6.85 35.89
CA GLU A 43 16.28 -7.87 34.85
C GLU A 43 17.06 -7.52 33.59
N VAL A 44 17.89 -8.45 33.13
CA VAL A 44 18.37 -8.47 31.74
C VAL A 44 17.15 -8.78 30.87
N SER A 45 16.27 -7.80 30.71
CA SER A 45 15.35 -7.78 29.60
C SER A 45 16.22 -7.47 28.40
N ASP A 46 16.50 -8.48 27.58
CA ASP A 46 17.08 -8.30 26.25
C ASP A 46 16.07 -7.52 25.39
N LYS A 47 15.97 -6.21 25.64
CA LYS A 47 15.17 -5.31 24.84
C LYS A 47 16.04 -4.90 23.68
N VAL A 48 15.83 -5.56 22.55
CA VAL A 48 16.30 -5.10 21.26
C VAL A 48 15.69 -3.72 21.05
N SER A 49 16.46 -2.65 21.27
CA SER A 49 16.04 -1.29 20.93
C SER A 49 15.73 -1.28 19.44
N ILE A 50 14.45 -1.10 19.11
CA ILE A 50 14.01 -0.84 17.75
C ILE A 50 14.47 0.58 17.45
N ASP A 51 15.69 0.66 16.93
CA ASP A 51 16.31 1.91 16.56
C ASP A 51 15.44 2.61 15.52
N SER A 52 15.43 3.95 15.56
CA SER A 52 14.61 4.85 14.73
C SER A 52 14.76 4.63 13.20
N SER A 53 15.73 3.81 12.78
CA SER A 53 15.89 3.31 11.42
C SER A 53 14.77 2.36 10.97
N ARG A 54 14.07 1.65 11.87
CA ARG A 54 12.89 0.84 11.50
C ARG A 54 11.70 1.69 11.06
N VAL A 55 11.56 2.92 11.56
CA VAL A 55 10.40 3.78 11.18
C VAL A 55 10.48 4.19 9.70
N ARG A 56 11.68 4.38 9.15
CA ARG A 56 11.86 4.57 7.70
C ARG A 56 11.55 3.30 6.91
N ASN A 57 12.06 2.14 7.34
CA ASN A 57 11.82 0.87 6.66
C ASN A 57 10.35 0.43 6.72
N GLU A 58 9.65 0.70 7.82
CA GLU A 58 8.23 0.39 8.00
C GLU A 58 7.37 1.29 7.11
N ALA A 59 7.67 2.58 7.02
CA ALA A 59 6.97 3.50 6.13
C ALA A 59 7.16 3.13 4.65
N GLU A 60 8.38 2.73 4.26
CA GLU A 60 8.67 2.26 2.91
C GLU A 60 8.00 0.90 2.60
N PHE A 61 7.97 -0.01 3.57
CA PHE A 61 7.25 -1.27 3.47
C PHE A 61 5.74 -1.04 3.31
N ALA A 62 5.14 -0.24 4.20
CA ALA A 62 3.73 0.11 4.15
C ALA A 62 3.36 0.79 2.83
N LYS A 63 4.20 1.70 2.33
CA LYS A 63 4.02 2.32 1.00
C LYS A 63 4.06 1.27 -0.11
N THR A 64 5.03 0.36 -0.07
CA THR A 64 5.18 -0.70 -1.09
C THR A 64 3.99 -1.66 -1.08
N GLU A 65 3.53 -2.09 0.09
CA GLU A 65 2.36 -2.96 0.22
C GLU A 65 1.07 -2.25 -0.20
N LEU A 66 0.92 -0.97 0.12
CA LEU A 66 -0.20 -0.14 -0.37
C LEU A 66 -0.16 0.01 -1.89
N ASP A 67 1.02 0.22 -2.47
CA ASP A 67 1.19 0.32 -3.93
C ASP A 67 0.86 -1.02 -4.61
N LYS A 68 1.26 -2.16 -4.03
CA LYS A 68 0.87 -3.50 -4.51
C LYS A 68 -0.64 -3.71 -4.43
N LEU A 69 -1.26 -3.36 -3.32
CA LEU A 69 -2.71 -3.45 -3.14
C LEU A 69 -3.44 -2.58 -4.16
N SER A 70 -2.94 -1.38 -4.40
CA SER A 70 -3.50 -0.43 -5.36
C SER A 70 -3.40 -0.95 -6.80
N ARG A 71 -2.23 -1.48 -7.18
CA ARG A 71 -2.03 -2.10 -8.50
C ARG A 71 -2.92 -3.32 -8.71
N GLY A 72 -2.95 -4.23 -7.74
CA GLY A 72 -3.79 -5.43 -7.81
C GLY A 72 -5.28 -5.07 -7.90
N SER A 73 -5.72 -4.03 -7.19
CA SER A 73 -7.09 -3.53 -7.28
C SER A 73 -7.38 -2.92 -8.66
N PHE A 74 -6.43 -2.17 -9.22
CA PHE A 74 -6.58 -1.59 -10.55
C PHE A 74 -6.63 -2.64 -11.66
N ASP A 75 -5.80 -3.69 -11.55
CA ASP A 75 -5.80 -4.79 -12.52
C ASP A 75 -7.12 -5.58 -12.47
N LYS A 76 -7.70 -5.78 -11.29
CA LYS A 76 -9.05 -6.35 -11.14
C LYS A 76 -10.10 -5.50 -11.83
N VAL A 77 -10.08 -4.17 -11.62
CA VAL A 77 -11.02 -3.25 -12.29
C VAL A 77 -10.85 -3.29 -13.80
N ARG A 78 -9.60 -3.34 -14.29
CA ARG A 78 -9.31 -3.46 -15.73
C ARG A 78 -9.88 -4.77 -16.30
N ALA A 79 -9.68 -5.89 -15.61
CA ALA A 79 -10.21 -7.19 -16.01
C ALA A 79 -11.74 -7.19 -16.05
N MET A 80 -12.39 -6.67 -14.99
CA MET A 80 -13.85 -6.55 -14.94
C MET A 80 -14.40 -5.70 -16.10
N LYS A 81 -13.73 -4.60 -16.44
CA LYS A 81 -14.14 -3.75 -17.57
C LYS A 81 -14.06 -4.50 -18.90
N ALA A 82 -13.04 -5.34 -19.09
CA ALA A 82 -12.91 -6.16 -20.28
C ALA A 82 -14.04 -7.21 -20.36
N GLU A 83 -14.33 -7.92 -19.28
CA GLU A 83 -15.45 -8.88 -19.19
C GLU A 83 -16.80 -8.20 -19.48
N LEU A 84 -17.03 -6.99 -18.94
CA LEU A 84 -18.25 -6.22 -19.19
C LEU A 84 -18.38 -5.84 -20.67
N THR A 85 -17.30 -5.38 -21.27
CA THR A 85 -17.27 -4.97 -22.68
C THR A 85 -17.55 -6.17 -23.60
N GLU A 86 -17.00 -7.33 -23.28
CA GLU A 86 -17.27 -8.59 -23.98
C GLU A 86 -18.77 -8.94 -23.92
N TYR A 87 -19.35 -8.93 -22.72
CA TYR A 87 -20.78 -9.20 -22.52
C TYR A 87 -21.66 -8.21 -23.28
N GLU A 88 -21.40 -6.91 -23.15
CA GLU A 88 -22.17 -5.86 -23.83
C GLU A 88 -22.09 -5.99 -25.36
N ASN A 89 -20.93 -6.39 -25.89
CA ASN A 89 -20.78 -6.63 -27.32
C ASN A 89 -21.52 -7.88 -27.77
N ALA A 90 -21.46 -8.97 -27.01
CA ALA A 90 -22.20 -10.19 -27.30
C ALA A 90 -23.72 -9.98 -27.20
N MET A 91 -24.19 -9.18 -26.24
CA MET A 91 -25.60 -8.78 -26.08
C MET A 91 -26.17 -8.08 -27.31
N LYS A 92 -25.34 -7.29 -28.02
CA LYS A 92 -25.75 -6.64 -29.28
C LYS A 92 -25.97 -7.65 -30.41
N SER A 93 -25.30 -8.81 -30.35
CA SER A 93 -25.46 -9.88 -31.34
C SER A 93 -26.66 -10.76 -30.99
N SER A 94 -26.68 -11.35 -29.79
CA SER A 94 -27.83 -12.12 -29.31
C SER A 94 -27.78 -12.34 -27.78
N PRO A 95 -28.94 -12.58 -27.14
CA PRO A 95 -28.99 -12.98 -25.72
C PRO A 95 -28.26 -14.31 -25.45
N GLU A 96 -28.31 -15.23 -26.41
CA GLU A 96 -27.67 -16.54 -26.31
C GLU A 96 -26.15 -16.45 -26.35
N ASP A 97 -25.59 -15.51 -27.10
CA ASP A 97 -24.15 -15.26 -27.13
C ASP A 97 -23.68 -14.53 -25.88
N ALA A 98 -24.47 -13.60 -25.36
CA ALA A 98 -24.18 -12.96 -24.08
C ALA A 98 -24.09 -13.99 -22.94
N ALA A 99 -24.98 -14.98 -22.92
CA ALA A 99 -24.98 -16.06 -21.93
C ALA A 99 -23.72 -16.95 -21.98
N LYS A 100 -23.03 -17.02 -23.12
CA LYS A 100 -21.78 -17.81 -23.29
C LYS A 100 -20.52 -17.07 -22.83
N THR A 101 -20.59 -15.75 -22.66
CA THR A 101 -19.44 -14.97 -22.18
C THR A 101 -19.12 -15.30 -20.71
N THR A 102 -17.91 -14.96 -20.27
CA THR A 102 -17.49 -15.17 -18.87
C THR A 102 -18.45 -14.53 -17.87
N LEU A 103 -18.89 -13.29 -18.15
CA LEU A 103 -19.85 -12.59 -17.29
C LEU A 103 -21.25 -13.20 -17.39
N GLY A 104 -21.69 -13.60 -18.58
CA GLY A 104 -22.98 -14.27 -18.77
C GLY A 104 -23.09 -15.60 -18.02
N ALA A 105 -22.02 -16.40 -18.02
CA ALA A 105 -21.95 -17.62 -17.25
C ALA A 105 -22.06 -17.36 -15.74
N LYS A 106 -21.39 -16.32 -15.22
CA LYS A 106 -21.51 -15.90 -13.81
C LYS A 106 -22.92 -15.42 -13.47
N LEU A 107 -23.58 -14.67 -14.36
CA LEU A 107 -24.95 -14.17 -14.14
C LEU A 107 -26.00 -15.30 -14.16
N ASN A 108 -25.72 -16.40 -14.83
CA ASN A 108 -26.59 -17.58 -14.85
C ASN A 108 -26.34 -18.54 -13.68
N ASP A 109 -25.33 -18.30 -12.84
CA ASP A 109 -25.03 -19.13 -11.68
C ASP A 109 -25.86 -18.69 -10.45
N PRO A 110 -26.76 -19.54 -9.92
CA PRO A 110 -27.53 -19.22 -8.72
C PRO A 110 -26.66 -18.89 -7.49
N ALA A 111 -25.49 -19.52 -7.36
CA ALA A 111 -24.60 -19.28 -6.22
C ALA A 111 -24.04 -17.85 -6.23
N VAL A 112 -23.85 -17.25 -7.41
CA VAL A 112 -23.43 -15.85 -7.52
C VAL A 112 -24.51 -14.92 -6.96
N TRP A 113 -25.79 -15.21 -7.20
CA TRP A 113 -26.89 -14.42 -6.66
C TRP A 113 -27.04 -14.55 -5.14
N GLU A 114 -26.78 -15.74 -4.59
CA GLU A 114 -26.71 -15.95 -3.14
C GLU A 114 -25.62 -15.08 -2.51
N ASN A 115 -24.41 -15.11 -3.08
CA ASN A 115 -23.30 -14.28 -2.61
C ASN A 115 -23.61 -12.77 -2.70
N ILE A 116 -24.29 -12.33 -3.76
CA ILE A 116 -24.71 -10.94 -3.90
C ILE A 116 -25.75 -10.58 -2.82
N ALA A 117 -26.71 -11.46 -2.57
CA ALA A 117 -27.71 -11.25 -1.54
C ALA A 117 -27.08 -11.15 -0.15
N ASP A 118 -26.14 -12.02 0.18
CA ASP A 118 -25.41 -11.99 1.45
C ASP A 118 -24.60 -10.70 1.60
N ALA A 119 -23.88 -10.29 0.55
CA ALA A 119 -23.13 -9.03 0.54
C ALA A 119 -24.04 -7.80 0.71
N MET A 120 -25.23 -7.80 0.12
CA MET A 120 -26.22 -6.72 0.30
C MET A 120 -26.83 -6.70 1.70
N LEU A 121 -26.99 -7.86 2.33
CA LEU A 121 -27.51 -8.00 3.69
C LEU A 121 -26.44 -7.80 4.77
N GLY A 122 -25.17 -7.71 4.38
CA GLY A 122 -24.02 -7.59 5.28
C GLY A 122 -23.81 -8.82 6.16
N ARG A 123 -24.14 -10.01 5.64
CA ARG A 123 -23.99 -11.30 6.33
C ARG A 123 -22.67 -11.97 5.98
#